data_AF-A0A0R2V362-F1
#
_entry.id   AF-A0A0R2V362-F1
#
_cell.length_a   1.000
_cell.length_b   1.000
_cell.length_c   1.000
_cell.angle_alpha   90.00
_cell.angle_beta   90.00
_cell.angle_gamma   90.00
#
_symmetry.space_group_name_H-M   'P 1'
#
loop_
_entity.id
_entity.type
_entity.pdbx_description
1 polymer ?
#
loop_
_entity_poly.entity_id
_entity_poly.type
_entity_poly.pdbx_seq_one_letter_code
_entity_poly.pdbx_strand_id
1 'polypeptide(L)' 'MARPHPDVRIQLALATGVCGGFSTMSTFSWEALQWAKTGSTLMALGYITATLVLSIGAAAAAYALANK' A
#
# COMPACT_ATOMS: atom_id res chain seq x y z
N MET A 1 -19.04 -18.40 14.28
CA MET A 1 -17.60 -18.70 14.10
C MET A 1 -16.79 -17.53 14.61
N ALA A 2 -16.31 -17.58 15.86
CA ALA A 2 -15.38 -16.58 16.37
C ALA A 2 -14.00 -16.87 15.75
N ARG A 3 -13.48 -15.94 14.94
CA ARG A 3 -12.14 -16.05 14.37
C ARG A 3 -11.17 -15.91 15.54
N PRO A 4 -10.14 -16.75 15.69
CA PRO A 4 -9.13 -16.55 16.73
C PRO A 4 -8.54 -15.15 16.53
N HIS A 5 -8.66 -14.28 17.54
CA HIS A 5 -8.09 -12.95 17.48
C HIS A 5 -6.59 -13.09 17.74
N PRO A 6 -5.71 -12.81 16.76
CA PRO A 6 -4.28 -12.79 16.99
C PRO A 6 -3.97 -11.79 18.10
N ASP A 7 -2.95 -12.09 18.91
CA ASP A 7 -2.51 -11.21 19.99
C ASP A 7 -2.36 -9.76 19.49
N VAL A 8 -2.99 -8.81 20.18
CA VAL A 8 -3.13 -7.43 19.69
C VAL A 8 -1.75 -6.79 19.46
N ARG A 9 -0.75 -7.22 20.22
CA ARG A 9 0.64 -6.74 20.10
C ARG A 9 1.27 -7.15 18.78
N ILE A 10 1.00 -8.37 18.34
CA ILE A 10 1.51 -8.91 17.07
C ILE A 10 0.85 -8.18 15.90
N GLN A 11 -0.45 -7.91 15.98
CA GLN A 11 -1.15 -7.11 14.96
C GLN A 11 -0.59 -5.70 14.87
N LEU A 12 -0.34 -5.04 16.00
CA LEU A 12 0.21 -3.68 16.03
C LEU A 12 1.64 -3.64 15.44
N ALA A 13 2.48 -4.60 15.82
CA ALA A 13 3.85 -4.69 15.32
C ALA A 13 3.90 -4.96 13.81
N LEU A 14 3.03 -5.84 13.30
CA LEU A 14 3.00 -6.19 11.88
C LEU A 14 2.30 -5.13 11.03
N ALA A 15 1.09 -4.70 11.39
CA ALA A 15 0.30 -3.78 10.58
C ALA A 15 0.83 -2.35 10.68
N THR A 16 1.02 -1.84 11.90
CA THR A 16 1.45 -0.46 12.12
C THR A 16 2.97 -0.33 12.02
N GLY A 17 3.72 -1.30 12.55
CA GLY A 17 5.19 -1.30 12.51
C GLY A 17 5.75 -1.68 11.15
N VAL A 18 5.65 -2.95 10.78
CA VAL A 18 6.29 -3.49 9.56
C VAL A 18 5.59 -2.97 8.29
N CYS A 19 4.29 -3.17 8.13
CA CYS A 19 3.56 -2.70 6.94
C CYS A 19 3.56 -1.17 6.84
N GLY A 20 3.40 -0.47 7.97
CA GLY A 20 3.46 0.99 8.02
C GLY A 20 4.85 1.55 7.72
N GLY A 21 5.91 0.95 8.26
CA GLY A 21 7.29 1.39 8.03
C GLY A 21 7.84 1.02 6.65
N PHE A 22 7.41 -0.10 6.08
CA PHE A 22 7.77 -0.51 4.72
C PHE A 22 7.08 0.37 3.66
N SER A 23 5.87 0.86 3.94
CA SER A 23 5.07 1.67 3.01
C SER A 23 5.30 3.17 3.25
N THR A 24 6.11 3.83 2.43
CA THR A 24 6.34 5.28 2.55
C THR A 24 5.40 6.11 1.66
N MET A 25 4.38 6.74 2.27
CA MET A 25 3.44 7.60 1.55
C MET A 25 4.05 8.97 1.19
N SER A 26 5.08 9.41 1.92
CA SER A 26 5.74 10.71 1.71
C SER A 26 6.55 10.74 0.41
N THR A 27 7.34 9.70 0.14
CA THR A 27 8.13 9.59 -1.11
C THR A 27 7.21 9.53 -2.33
N PHE A 28 6.18 8.68 -2.27
CA PHE A 28 5.16 8.58 -3.32
C PHE A 28 4.52 9.93 -3.64
N SER A 29 4.10 10.68 -2.60
CA SER A 29 3.47 11.99 -2.77
C SER A 29 4.44 13.02 -3.35
N TRP A 30 5.71 13.00 -2.93
CA TRP A 30 6.73 13.90 -3.48
C TRP A 30 7.02 13.61 -4.95
N GLU A 31 7.21 12.34 -5.33
CA GLU A 31 7.41 11.96 -6.72
C GLU A 31 6.20 12.32 -7.59
N ALA A 32 4.98 11.99 -7.15
CA ALA A 32 3.76 12.33 -7.86
C ALA A 32 3.64 13.85 -8.10
N LEU A 33 3.96 14.67 -7.10
CA LEU A 33 3.98 16.13 -7.22
C LEU A 33 5.11 16.63 -8.12
N GLN A 34 6.27 15.98 -8.09
CA GLN A 34 7.41 16.30 -8.94
C GLN A 34 7.06 16.10 -10.42
N TRP A 35 6.44 14.97 -10.76
CA TRP A 35 5.93 14.66 -12.11
C TRP A 35 4.80 15.61 -12.54
N ALA A 36 3.92 15.99 -11.60
CA ALA A 36 2.86 16.97 -11.87
C ALA A 36 3.43 18.38 -12.16
N LYS A 37 4.46 18.82 -11.43
CA LYS A 37 5.10 20.13 -11.62
C LYS A 37 5.95 20.22 -12.88
N THR A 38 6.55 19.12 -13.32
CA THR A 38 7.38 19.08 -14.54
C THR A 38 6.57 19.07 -15.84
N GLY A 39 5.23 19.15 -15.76
CA GLY A 39 4.34 19.21 -16.92
C GLY A 39 4.00 17.83 -17.53
N SER A 40 4.52 16.74 -16.96
CA SER A 40 4.21 15.38 -17.39
C SER A 40 3.05 14.79 -16.57
N THR A 41 1.88 15.42 -16.69
CA THR A 41 0.66 15.02 -15.95
C THR A 41 0.25 13.58 -16.26
N LEU A 42 0.53 13.10 -17.49
CA LEU A 42 0.24 11.73 -17.90
C LEU A 42 1.11 10.71 -17.15
N MET A 43 2.41 10.99 -16.95
CA MET A 43 3.28 10.12 -16.13
C MET A 43 2.91 10.20 -14.65
N ALA A 44 2.54 11.37 -14.14
CA ALA A 44 2.06 11.50 -12.76
C ALA A 44 0.82 10.64 -12.52
N LEU A 45 -0.18 10.72 -13.42
CA LEU A 45 -1.38 9.89 -13.35
C LEU A 45 -1.06 8.40 -13.53
N GLY A 46 -0.20 8.04 -14.47
CA GLY A 46 0.25 6.66 -14.67
C GLY A 46 0.91 6.08 -13.42
N TYR A 47 1.82 6.83 -12.79
CA TYR A 47 2.50 6.43 -11.57
C TYR A 47 1.53 6.24 -10.39
N ILE A 48 0.63 7.21 -10.18
CA ILE A 48 -0.39 7.15 -9.11
C ILE A 48 -1.31 5.94 -9.31
N THR A 49 -1.87 5.79 -10.51
CA THR A 49 -2.82 4.72 -10.83
C THR A 49 -2.17 3.35 -10.79
N ALA A 50 -0.97 3.18 -11.37
CA ALA A 50 -0.23 1.93 -11.29
C ALA A 50 0.06 1.55 -9.83
N THR A 51 0.58 2.48 -9.02
CA THR A 51 0.90 2.22 -7.62
C THR A 51 -0.33 1.79 -6.80
N LEU A 52 -1.47 2.44 -7.01
CA LEU A 52 -2.74 2.08 -6.38
C LEU A 52 -3.24 0.70 -6.83
N VAL A 53 -3.23 0.43 -8.14
CA VAL A 53 -3.69 -0.85 -8.68
C VAL A 53 -2.81 -2.00 -8.22
N LEU A 54 -1.48 -1.85 -8.24
CA LEU A 54 -0.54 -2.86 -7.77
C LEU A 54 -0.67 -3.11 -6.27
N SER A 55 -0.82 -2.06 -5.45
CA SER A 55 -0.96 -2.22 -4.00
C SER A 55 -2.28 -2.91 -3.61
N ILE A 56 -3.40 -2.49 -4.19
CA ILE A 56 -4.70 -3.14 -3.96
C ILE A 56 -4.70 -4.56 -4.52
N GLY A 57 -4.13 -4.77 -5.70
CA GLY A 57 -3.99 -6.09 -6.32
C GLY A 57 -3.18 -7.06 -5.47
N ALA A 58 -2.06 -6.60 -4.90
CA ALA A 58 -1.25 -7.40 -3.98
C ALA A 58 -2.01 -7.75 -2.70
N ALA A 59 -2.75 -6.79 -2.12
CA ALA A 59 -3.59 -7.05 -0.94
C ALA A 59 -4.72 -8.07 -1.24
N ALA A 60 -5.37 -7.94 -2.39
CA ALA A 60 -6.40 -8.87 -2.84
C ALA A 60 -5.83 -10.28 -3.10
N ALA A 61 -4.65 -10.37 -3.71
CA ALA A 61 -3.94 -11.63 -3.94
C ALA A 61 -3.55 -12.29 -2.61
N ALA A 62 -3.03 -11.52 -1.65
CA ALA A 62 -2.70 -12.01 -0.31
C ALA A 62 -3.95 -12.53 0.41
N TYR A 63 -5.08 -11.82 0.32
CA TYR A 63 -6.35 -12.28 0.88
C TYR A 63 -6.84 -13.58 0.23
N ALA A 64 -6.77 -13.67 -1.10
CA ALA A 64 -7.16 -14.88 -1.84
C ALA A 64 -6.27 -16.09 -1.50
N LEU A 65 -4.97 -15.87 -1.29
CA LEU A 65 -4.03 -16.91 -0.85
C LEU A 65 -4.26 -17.33 0.60
N ALA A 66 -4.55 -16.39 1.50
CA ALA A 66 -4.79 -16.67 2.92
C ALA A 66 -6.14 -17.36 3.19
N ASN A 67 -7.11 -17.18 2.30
CA ASN A 67 -8.44 -17.80 2.39
C ASN A 67 -8.57 -19.06 1.51
N LYS A 68 -7.44 -19.60 1.03
CA LYS A 68 -7.35 -20.86 0.30
C LYS A 68 -6.92 -21.99 1.24
#